data_AF-A0A218ZKV8-F1
#
_entry.id   AF-A0A218ZKV8-F1
#
_cell.length_a   1.000
_cell.length_b   1.000
_cell.length_c   1.000
_cell.angle_alpha   90.00
_cell.angle_beta   90.00
_cell.angle_gamma   90.00
#
_symmetry.space_group_name_H-M   'P 1'
#
loop_
_entity.id
_entity.type
_entity.pdbx_description
1 polymer ?
#
loop_
_entity_poly.entity_id
_entity_poly.type
_entity_poly.pdbx_seq_one_letter_code
_entity_poly.pdbx_strand_id
1 'polypeptide(L)'
;MKRVSIKLLGDAKEAYLALKKLVEDERKKGIKSSFNQTLFRSIEDKIIILKRDYDFGIHIPKDRIGRKYIVEYGVTNLWKVNLSGGWRMIYTLKQPQRENTEVEILSIWLDVLDIISHEDYDKIFNYRGR
;
A
#
# COMPACT_ATOMS: atom_id res chain seq x y z
N MET A 1 17.73 -1.02 -16.48
CA MET A 1 17.37 -1.09 -15.03
C MET A 1 15.99 -0.47 -14.86
N LYS A 2 15.15 -0.94 -13.94
CA LYS A 2 13.84 -0.31 -13.64
C LYS A 2 13.98 0.51 -12.36
N ARG A 3 13.39 1.71 -12.32
CA ARG A 3 13.38 2.56 -11.12
C ARG A 3 11.98 2.54 -10.52
N VAL A 4 11.86 2.16 -9.25
CA VAL A 4 10.56 2.12 -8.56
C VAL A 4 10.48 3.25 -7.53
N SER A 5 9.44 4.06 -7.63
CA SER A 5 9.14 5.14 -6.70
C SER A 5 7.82 4.86 -5.99
N ILE A 6 7.82 4.84 -4.66
CA ILE A 6 6.64 4.57 -3.85
C ILE A 6 6.18 5.86 -3.18
N LYS A 7 4.89 6.17 -3.25
CA LYS A 7 4.22 7.29 -2.58
C LYS A 7 3.08 6.76 -1.73
N LEU A 8 2.98 7.24 -0.48
CA LEU A 8 1.81 7.04 0.36
C LEU A 8 0.88 8.23 0.16
N LEU A 9 -0.38 7.99 -0.18
CA LEU A 9 -1.39 9.02 -0.46
C LEU A 9 -2.55 8.94 0.53
N GLY A 10 -3.26 10.06 0.70
CA GLY A 10 -4.49 10.16 1.49
C GLY A 10 -4.45 9.39 2.81
N ASP A 11 -5.46 8.54 3.00
CA ASP A 11 -5.65 7.69 4.18
C ASP A 11 -4.44 6.80 4.49
N ALA A 12 -3.77 6.23 3.49
CA ALA A 12 -2.56 5.43 3.72
C ALA A 12 -1.43 6.24 4.34
N LYS A 13 -1.24 7.49 3.90
CA LYS A 13 -0.20 8.37 4.48
C LYS A 13 -0.52 8.68 5.93
N GLU A 14 -1.78 9.01 6.23
CA GLU A 14 -2.22 9.32 7.59
C GLU A 14 -2.10 8.12 8.51
N ALA A 15 -2.58 6.95 8.08
CA ALA A 15 -2.45 5.69 8.82
C ALA A 15 -0.99 5.33 9.09
N TYR A 16 -0.11 5.47 8.09
CA TYR A 16 1.32 5.22 8.25
C TYR A 16 1.97 6.16 9.27
N LEU A 17 1.72 7.47 9.17
CA LEU A 17 2.30 8.46 10.07
C LEU A 17 1.80 8.30 11.51
N ALA A 18 0.49 8.03 11.67
CA ALA A 18 -0.10 7.76 12.98
C ALA A 18 0.53 6.51 13.62
N LEU A 19 0.63 5.40 12.86
CA LEU A 19 1.25 4.17 13.35
C LEU A 19 2.73 4.35 13.69
N LYS A 20 3.48 5.08 12.85
CA LYS A 20 4.88 5.40 13.10
C LYS A 20 5.04 6.14 14.43
N LYS A 21 4.23 7.18 14.67
CA LYS A 21 4.25 7.94 15.92
C LYS A 21 3.93 7.05 17.13
N LEU A 22 2.91 6.20 17.04
CA LEU A 22 2.56 5.26 18.10
C LEU A 22 3.72 4.31 18.43
N VAL A 23 4.38 3.76 17.40
CA VAL A 23 5.54 2.88 17.57
C VAL A 23 6.73 3.61 18.21
N GLU A 24 6.98 4.86 17.83
CA GLU A 24 8.02 5.68 18.45
C GLU A 24 7.73 5.91 19.93
N ASP A 25 6.48 6.21 20.30
CA ASP A 25 6.08 6.42 21.69
C ASP A 25 6.13 5.13 22.52
N GLU A 26 5.75 3.99 21.95
CA GLU A 26 5.89 2.68 22.60
C GLU A 26 7.36 2.35 22.90
N ARG A 27 8.26 2.60 21.93
CA ARG A 27 9.69 2.39 22.11
C ARG A 27 10.28 3.28 23.20
N LYS A 28 9.87 4.55 23.27
CA LYS A 28 10.26 5.47 24.36
C LYS A 28 9.81 4.97 25.73
N LYS A 29 8.66 4.30 25.80
CA LYS A 29 8.14 3.66 27.03
C LYS A 29 8.82 2.32 27.36
N GLY A 30 9.78 1.88 26.55
CA GLY A 30 10.49 0.60 26.75
C GLY A 30 9.69 -0.64 26.33
N ILE A 31 8.58 -0.47 25.61
CA ILE A 31 7.81 -1.61 25.08
C ILE A 31 8.61 -2.26 23.95
N LYS A 32 9.07 -3.49 24.19
CA LYS A 32 9.95 -4.23 23.28
C LYS A 32 9.22 -4.93 22.13
N SER A 33 7.94 -5.23 22.30
CA SER A 33 7.12 -5.88 21.30
C SER A 33 5.65 -5.50 21.49
N SER A 34 4.98 -5.19 20.40
CA SER A 34 3.55 -4.86 20.36
C SER A 34 2.99 -5.24 18.99
N PHE A 35 1.67 -5.26 18.90
CA PHE A 35 0.99 -5.39 17.62
C PHE A 35 1.36 -4.24 16.66
N ASN A 36 1.38 -3.00 17.17
CA ASN A 36 1.71 -1.80 16.36
C ASN A 36 3.11 -1.89 15.76
N GLN A 37 4.10 -2.31 16.55
CA GLN A 37 5.48 -2.52 16.06
C GLN A 37 5.56 -3.62 15.02
N THR A 38 4.78 -4.70 15.20
CA THR A 38 4.71 -5.82 14.27
C THR A 38 4.08 -5.40 12.94
N LEU A 39 2.98 -4.64 12.98
CA LEU A 39 2.31 -4.10 11.79
C LEU A 39 3.21 -3.10 11.06
N PHE A 40 3.83 -2.17 11.80
CA PHE A 40 4.74 -1.17 11.23
C PHE A 40 5.92 -1.83 10.51
N ARG A 41 6.55 -2.82 11.14
CA ARG A 41 7.61 -3.61 10.51
C ARG A 41 7.11 -4.34 9.26
N SER A 42 5.91 -4.92 9.31
CA SER A 42 5.29 -5.56 8.14
C SER A 42 5.18 -4.60 6.97
N ILE A 43 4.71 -3.37 7.21
CA ILE A 43 4.59 -2.34 6.16
C ILE A 43 5.96 -1.98 5.59
N GLU A 44 6.95 -1.70 6.43
CA GLU A 44 8.33 -1.38 5.99
C GLU A 44 8.93 -2.51 5.14
N ASP A 45 8.78 -3.75 5.61
CA ASP A 45 9.27 -4.93 4.89
C ASP A 45 8.59 -5.06 3.51
N LYS A 46 7.28 -4.82 3.42
CA LYS A 46 6.56 -4.83 2.13
C LYS A 46 6.96 -3.68 1.21
N ILE A 47 7.22 -2.49 1.74
CA ILE A 47 7.73 -1.36 0.95
C ILE A 47 9.10 -1.71 0.35
N ILE A 48 9.98 -2.38 1.11
CA ILE A 48 11.29 -2.84 0.60
C ILE A 48 11.12 -3.86 -0.53
N ILE A 49 10.20 -4.82 -0.37
CA ILE A 49 9.90 -5.81 -1.41
C ILE A 49 9.38 -5.09 -2.67
N LEU A 50 8.41 -4.19 -2.53
CA LEU A 50 7.81 -3.47 -3.66
C LEU A 50 8.79 -2.60 -4.44
N LYS A 51 9.84 -2.07 -3.79
CA LYS A 51 10.92 -1.35 -4.49
C LYS A 51 11.75 -2.25 -5.40
N ARG A 52 11.81 -3.56 -5.12
CA ARG A 52 12.55 -4.55 -5.91
C ARG A 52 11.64 -5.28 -6.90
N ASP A 53 10.41 -5.52 -6.50
CA ASP A 53 9.39 -6.30 -7.22
C ASP A 53 8.04 -5.55 -7.12
N TYR A 54 7.78 -4.66 -8.08
CA TYR A 54 6.66 -3.71 -8.01
C TYR A 54 5.30 -4.37 -8.25
N ASP A 55 5.27 -5.50 -8.94
CA ASP A 55 4.08 -6.33 -9.17
C ASP A 55 3.89 -7.40 -8.08
N PHE A 56 4.64 -7.31 -6.96
CA PHE A 56 4.41 -8.14 -5.80
C PHE A 56 3.04 -7.88 -5.14
N GLY A 57 2.17 -8.88 -5.18
CA GLY A 57 0.91 -8.87 -4.46
C GLY A 57 -0.17 -9.64 -5.19
N ILE A 58 -1.43 -9.39 -4.81
CA ILE A 58 -2.59 -9.98 -5.43
C ILE A 58 -3.30 -8.88 -6.23
N HIS A 59 -3.39 -9.07 -7.54
CA HIS A 59 -4.17 -8.17 -8.40
C HIS A 59 -5.66 -8.25 -8.04
N ILE A 60 -6.29 -7.10 -7.86
CA ILE A 60 -7.74 -7.00 -7.66
C ILE A 60 -8.38 -6.88 -9.05
N PRO A 61 -9.29 -7.82 -9.42
CA PRO A 61 -10.00 -7.76 -10.69
C PRO A 61 -10.67 -6.40 -10.93
N LYS A 62 -10.66 -5.90 -12.17
CA LYS A 62 -11.15 -4.54 -12.50
C LYS A 62 -12.61 -4.31 -12.12
N ASP A 63 -13.44 -5.33 -12.28
CA ASP A 63 -14.85 -5.38 -11.89
C ASP A 63 -15.06 -5.37 -10.35
N ARG A 64 -14.00 -5.62 -9.58
CA ARG A 64 -14.01 -5.63 -8.11
C ARG A 64 -13.25 -4.46 -7.50
N ILE A 65 -12.81 -3.47 -8.28
CA ILE A 65 -12.19 -2.26 -7.74
C ILE A 65 -13.26 -1.48 -6.98
N GLY A 66 -13.04 -1.25 -5.68
CA GLY A 66 -13.96 -0.51 -4.84
C GLY A 66 -14.20 0.91 -5.37
N ARG A 67 -15.47 1.36 -5.36
CA ARG A 67 -15.89 2.64 -5.93
C ARG A 67 -15.10 3.84 -5.38
N LYS A 68 -14.74 3.80 -4.09
CA LYS A 68 -13.87 4.78 -3.41
C LYS A 68 -12.63 5.08 -4.24
N TYR A 69 -11.90 4.05 -4.65
CA TYR A 69 -10.62 4.21 -5.34
C TYR A 69 -10.77 4.75 -6.76
N ILE A 70 -11.84 4.37 -7.46
CA ILE A 70 -12.14 4.88 -8.80
C ILE A 70 -12.47 6.36 -8.74
N VAL A 71 -13.33 6.76 -7.79
CA VAL A 71 -13.81 8.15 -7.68
C VAL A 71 -12.71 9.08 -7.15
N GLU A 72 -11.98 8.68 -6.11
CA GLU A 72 -10.97 9.54 -5.47
C GLU A 72 -9.66 9.61 -6.25
N TYR A 73 -9.24 8.50 -6.87
CA TYR A 73 -7.90 8.37 -7.44
C TYR A 73 -7.89 8.05 -8.94
N GLY A 74 -9.05 7.83 -9.57
CA GLY A 74 -9.15 7.53 -11.01
C GLY A 74 -8.43 6.24 -11.42
N VAL A 75 -8.26 5.29 -10.50
CA VAL A 75 -7.42 4.10 -10.76
C VAL A 75 -8.13 3.08 -11.64
N THR A 76 -7.35 2.43 -12.50
CA THR A 76 -7.83 1.38 -13.43
C THR A 76 -7.27 -0.01 -13.09
N ASN A 77 -6.39 -0.07 -12.09
CA ASN A 77 -5.73 -1.26 -11.57
C ASN A 77 -5.49 -1.09 -10.06
N LEU A 78 -5.70 -2.17 -9.32
CA LEU A 78 -5.42 -2.23 -7.89
C LEU A 78 -4.73 -3.55 -7.53
N TRP A 79 -3.89 -3.46 -6.51
CA TRP A 79 -3.17 -4.58 -5.94
C TRP A 79 -3.37 -4.57 -4.42
N LYS A 80 -3.33 -5.77 -3.85
CA LYS A 80 -3.39 -5.99 -2.40
C LYS A 80 -2.15 -6.76 -1.95
N VAL A 81 -1.54 -6.28 -0.88
CA VAL A 81 -0.53 -7.02 -0.13
C VAL A 81 -1.04 -7.29 1.28
N ASN A 82 -0.90 -8.54 1.71
CA ASN A 82 -1.23 -8.91 3.09
C ASN A 82 -0.12 -8.44 4.05
N LEU A 83 -0.54 -7.87 5.16
CA LEU A 83 0.28 -7.42 6.29
C LEU A 83 -0.04 -8.27 7.53
N SER A 84 0.76 -8.10 8.57
CA SER A 84 0.56 -8.77 9.87
C SER A 84 -0.82 -8.46 10.48
N GLY A 85 -1.38 -9.43 11.20
CA GLY A 85 -2.66 -9.27 11.89
C GLY A 85 -3.88 -9.13 10.99
N GLY A 86 -3.80 -9.63 9.75
CA GLY A 86 -4.90 -9.52 8.79
C GLY A 86 -5.07 -8.12 8.20
N TRP A 87 -4.10 -7.22 8.37
CA TRP A 87 -4.11 -5.93 7.70
C TRP A 87 -3.73 -6.08 6.23
N ARG A 88 -4.11 -5.11 5.42
CA ARG A 88 -3.91 -5.11 3.97
C ARG A 88 -3.42 -3.74 3.53
N MET A 89 -2.40 -3.73 2.68
CA MET A 89 -1.96 -2.55 1.97
C MET A 89 -2.51 -2.59 0.55
N ILE A 90 -3.22 -1.54 0.15
CA ILE A 90 -3.80 -1.39 -1.19
C ILE A 90 -3.00 -0.37 -1.97
N TYR A 91 -2.59 -0.73 -3.18
CA TYR A 91 -1.80 0.15 -4.03
C TYR A 91 -2.21 0.06 -5.50
N THR A 92 -1.79 1.06 -6.28
CA THR A 92 -1.90 1.08 -7.74
C THR A 92 -0.54 1.28 -8.39
N LEU A 93 -0.38 0.73 -9.60
CA LEU A 93 0.82 0.93 -10.43
C LEU A 93 0.53 1.97 -11.50
N LYS A 94 1.41 2.95 -11.63
CA LYS A 94 1.38 3.98 -12.67
C LYS A 94 2.71 3.99 -13.41
N GLN A 95 2.64 4.20 -14.72
CA GLN A 95 3.82 4.51 -15.53
C GLN A 95 3.74 5.99 -15.88
N PRO A 96 4.77 6.80 -15.58
CA PRO A 96 4.81 8.18 -16.04
C PRO A 96 4.79 8.20 -17.58
N GLN A 97 4.14 9.23 -18.15
CA GLN A 97 4.12 9.44 -19.59
C GLN A 97 5.55 9.64 -20.09
N ARG A 98 5.88 8.99 -21.21
CA ARG A 98 7.22 9.04 -21.81
C ARG A 98 7.29 10.24 -22.75
N GLU A 99 8.39 10.99 -22.70
CA GLU A 99 8.80 11.79 -23.85
C GLU A 99 9.65 10.92 -24.79
N ASN A 100 9.48 11.13 -26.10
CA ASN A 100 9.82 10.16 -27.15
C ASN A 100 11.32 10.05 -27.47
N THR A 101 12.20 10.65 -26.66
CA THR A 101 13.55 11.03 -27.08
C THR A 101 14.69 10.42 -26.27
N GLU A 102 14.43 9.73 -25.16
CA GLU A 102 15.52 9.16 -24.36
C GLU A 102 15.44 7.63 -24.27
N VAL A 103 16.62 7.00 -24.44
CA VAL A 103 16.85 5.58 -24.17
C VAL A 103 16.82 5.38 -22.66
N GLU A 104 15.63 5.42 -22.06
CA GLU A 104 15.50 5.69 -20.62
C GLU A 104 15.03 4.51 -19.77
N ILE A 105 15.55 4.52 -18.54
CA ILE A 105 15.26 3.62 -17.42
C ILE A 105 13.74 3.59 -17.20
N LEU A 106 13.11 2.42 -17.37
CA LEU A 106 11.69 2.19 -17.08
C LEU A 106 11.37 2.61 -15.63
N SER A 107 10.67 3.74 -15.47
CA SER A 107 10.22 4.24 -14.18
C SER A 107 8.82 3.71 -13.86
N ILE A 108 8.64 3.13 -12.68
CA ILE A 108 7.37 2.63 -12.15
C ILE A 108 7.02 3.43 -10.91
N TRP A 109 5.82 3.99 -10.86
CA TRP A 109 5.29 4.67 -9.70
C TRP A 109 4.25 3.80 -9.01
N LEU A 110 4.35 3.75 -7.69
CA LEU A 110 3.56 2.93 -6.79
C LEU A 110 2.86 3.85 -5.81
N ASP A 111 1.56 4.02 -5.97
CA ASP A 111 0.77 4.83 -5.04
C ASP A 111 0.07 3.89 -4.07
N VAL A 112 0.49 3.90 -2.81
CA VAL A 112 -0.20 3.23 -1.70
C VAL A 112 -1.38 4.11 -1.29
N LEU A 113 -2.58 3.57 -1.43
CA LEU A 113 -3.84 4.30 -1.28
C LEU A 113 -4.49 4.06 0.08
N ASP A 114 -4.37 2.83 0.59
CA ASP A 114 -4.95 2.46 1.87
C ASP A 114 -4.09 1.44 2.63
N ILE A 115 -4.13 1.53 3.97
CA ILE A 115 -3.61 0.53 4.90
C ILE A 115 -4.72 0.24 5.90
N ILE A 116 -5.40 -0.89 5.73
CA ILE A 116 -6.69 -1.14 6.36
C ILE A 116 -6.78 -2.53 6.99
N SER A 117 -7.68 -2.65 7.96
CA SER A 117 -8.00 -3.92 8.63
C SER A 117 -8.72 -4.88 7.68
N HIS A 118 -8.92 -6.12 8.14
CA HIS A 118 -9.74 -7.08 7.40
C HIS A 118 -11.19 -6.63 7.26
N GLU A 119 -11.77 -6.11 8.34
CA GLU A 119 -13.17 -5.70 8.37
C GLU A 119 -13.44 -4.54 7.42
N ASP A 120 -12.55 -3.56 7.38
CA ASP A 120 -12.70 -2.39 6.49
C ASP A 120 -12.46 -2.76 5.03
N TYR A 121 -11.54 -3.70 4.78
CA TYR A 121 -11.37 -4.27 3.46
C TYR A 121 -12.66 -4.94 2.98
N ASP A 122 -13.29 -5.77 3.80
CA ASP A 122 -14.52 -6.47 3.40
C ASP A 122 -15.68 -5.50 3.14
N LYS A 123 -15.77 -4.41 3.93
CA LYS A 123 -16.74 -3.32 3.71
C LYS A 123 -16.49 -2.60 2.38
N ILE A 124 -15.25 -2.19 2.10
CA ILE A 124 -14.91 -1.42 0.89
C ILE A 124 -15.11 -2.25 -0.38
N PHE A 125 -14.75 -3.53 -0.35
CA PHE A 125 -14.80 -4.41 -1.51
C PHE A 125 -16.09 -5.27 -1.55
N ASN A 126 -17.02 -5.03 -0.63
CA ASN A 126 -18.30 -5.73 -0.50
C ASN A 126 -18.16 -7.27 -0.49
N TYR A 127 -17.09 -7.78 0.12
CA TYR A 127 -16.94 -9.21 0.39
C TYR A 127 -17.77 -9.57 1.62
N ARG A 128 -19.07 -9.79 1.45
CA ARG A 128 -19.92 -10.29 2.55
C ARG A 128 -19.60 -11.75 2.83
N GLY A 129 -19.17 -12.05 4.06
CA GLY A 129 -19.26 -13.35 4.73
C GLY A 129 -18.82 -14.58 3.94
N ARG A 130 -17.51 -14.87 3.95
CA ARG A 130 -17.02 -16.23 3.73
C ARG A 130 -16.43 -16.77 5.02
#